data_AF-A0A952JGI5-F1
#
_entry.id   AF-A0A952JGI5-F1
#
_cell.length_a   1.000
_cell.length_b   1.000
_cell.length_c   1.000
_cell.angle_alpha   90.00
_cell.angle_beta   90.00
_cell.angle_gamma   90.00
#
_symmetry.space_group_name_H-M   'P 1'
#
loop_
_entity.id
_entity.type
_entity.pdbx_description
1 polymer ?
#
loop_
_entity_poly.entity_id
_entity_poly.type
_entity_poly.pdbx_seq_one_letter_code
_entity_poly.pdbx_strand_id
1 'polypeptide(L)'
;MKDITKKYTNGEVTIVWKPNQCIHSTICFKGLGQVFDPRRRPWVTPEQATTAQIVDQIKKCPSGALSYYMNNETEEPVKVETETIVETSPNGPLLVYGNVAIKDAAGNLTKKHNVTAFCRCGASANKPFCDGSHKRIGFEG
;
A
#
# COMPACT_ATOMS: atom_id res chain seq x y z
N MET A 1 15.42 -10.94 15.91
CA MET A 1 16.16 -11.18 14.66
C MET A 1 16.28 -9.83 13.95
N LYS A 2 17.45 -9.40 13.50
CA LYS A 2 17.60 -8.08 12.87
C LYS A 2 16.81 -8.03 11.56
N ASP A 3 16.03 -6.97 11.34
CA ASP A 3 15.36 -6.70 10.06
C ASP A 3 16.41 -6.35 8.99
N ILE A 4 16.87 -7.36 8.29
CA ILE A 4 17.80 -7.19 7.17
C ILE A 4 16.95 -6.94 5.92
N THR A 5 17.13 -5.78 5.29
CA THR A 5 16.56 -5.47 3.98
C THR A 5 17.71 -5.27 3.00
N LYS A 6 17.71 -6.01 1.90
CA LYS A 6 18.70 -5.85 0.82
C LYS A 6 18.02 -5.30 -0.43
N LYS A 7 18.73 -4.45 -1.16
CA LYS A 7 18.24 -3.81 -2.38
C LYS A 7 19.20 -4.09 -3.53
N TYR A 8 18.65 -4.39 -4.71
CA TYR A 8 19.38 -4.69 -5.94
C TYR A 8 18.69 -4.00 -7.09
N THR A 9 19.42 -3.29 -7.95
CA THR A 9 18.83 -2.47 -9.03
C THR A 9 19.55 -2.72 -10.35
N ASN A 10 18.81 -2.78 -11.45
CA ASN A 10 19.36 -2.77 -12.82
C ASN A 10 19.29 -1.36 -13.47
N GLY A 11 18.95 -0.33 -12.70
CA GLY A 11 18.70 1.03 -13.19
C GLY A 11 17.22 1.34 -13.41
N GLU A 12 16.43 0.42 -13.97
CA GLU A 12 14.99 0.62 -14.21
C GLU A 12 14.13 0.20 -13.01
N VAL A 13 14.43 -0.94 -12.40
CA VAL A 13 13.68 -1.51 -11.28
C VAL A 13 14.61 -1.81 -10.12
N THR A 14 14.17 -1.49 -8.90
CA THR A 14 14.84 -1.93 -7.67
C THR A 14 14.08 -3.08 -7.02
N ILE A 15 14.76 -4.22 -6.90
CA ILE A 15 14.32 -5.39 -6.15
C ILE A 15 14.67 -5.21 -4.68
N VAL A 16 13.68 -5.39 -3.81
CA VAL A 16 13.82 -5.39 -2.36
C VAL A 16 13.63 -6.80 -1.83
N TRP A 17 14.60 -7.29 -1.07
CA TRP A 17 14.57 -8.62 -0.45
C TRP A 17 14.66 -8.55 1.07
N LYS A 18 13.69 -9.19 1.73
CA LYS A 18 13.58 -9.33 3.18
C LYS A 18 13.71 -10.81 3.57
N PRO A 19 14.93 -11.32 3.85
CA PRO A 19 15.16 -12.73 4.19
C PRO A 19 14.29 -13.25 5.34
N ASN A 20 14.01 -12.42 6.34
CA ASN A 20 13.20 -12.81 7.50
C ASN A 20 11.72 -13.06 7.17
N GLN A 21 11.22 -12.53 6.05
CA GLN A 21 9.86 -12.78 5.57
C GLN A 21 9.80 -14.00 4.62
N CYS A 22 10.93 -14.56 4.21
CA CYS A 22 10.98 -15.63 3.22
C CYS A 22 10.53 -16.97 3.81
N ILE A 23 9.43 -17.53 3.27
CA ILE A 23 8.98 -18.90 3.62
C ILE A 23 9.67 -20.00 2.79
N HIS A 24 10.69 -19.63 1.99
CA HIS A 24 11.46 -20.55 1.14
C HIS A 24 10.61 -21.42 0.20
N SER A 25 9.55 -20.84 -0.40
CA SER A 25 8.68 -21.55 -1.35
C SER A 25 9.40 -22.06 -2.61
N THR A 26 10.63 -21.61 -2.86
CA THR A 26 11.47 -21.89 -4.05
C THR A 26 10.93 -21.37 -5.39
N ILE A 27 9.74 -20.75 -5.40
CA ILE A 27 9.10 -20.23 -6.62
C ILE A 27 10.02 -19.22 -7.33
N CYS A 28 10.67 -18.33 -6.57
CA CYS A 28 11.58 -17.32 -7.11
C CYS A 28 12.75 -17.93 -7.90
N PHE A 29 13.53 -18.82 -7.29
CA PHE A 29 14.70 -19.45 -7.92
C PHE A 29 14.29 -20.43 -9.02
N LYS A 30 13.20 -21.19 -8.85
CA LYS A 30 12.73 -22.11 -9.89
C LYS A 30 12.15 -21.38 -11.11
N GLY A 31 11.53 -20.21 -10.92
CA GLY A 31 10.91 -19.44 -12.00
C GLY A 31 11.88 -18.53 -12.75
N LEU A 32 12.83 -17.89 -12.06
CA LEU A 32 13.81 -16.98 -12.68
C LEU A 32 15.19 -17.16 -12.04
N GLY A 33 15.75 -18.37 -12.16
CA GLY A 33 17.00 -18.77 -11.51
C GLY A 33 18.25 -18.01 -11.97
N GLN A 34 18.20 -17.36 -13.13
CA GLN A 34 19.25 -16.44 -13.58
C GLN A 34 19.32 -15.14 -12.76
N VAL A 35 18.20 -14.72 -12.16
CA VAL A 35 18.15 -13.51 -11.31
C VAL A 35 18.20 -13.88 -9.83
N PHE A 36 17.53 -14.95 -9.40
CA PHE A 36 17.38 -15.30 -7.98
C PHE A 36 18.06 -16.61 -7.61
N ASP A 37 19.38 -16.65 -7.41
CA ASP A 37 20.13 -17.89 -7.18
C ASP A 37 20.67 -18.06 -5.72
N PRO A 38 20.25 -19.10 -4.97
CA PRO A 38 20.80 -19.50 -3.66
C PRO A 38 22.28 -19.68 -3.57
N ARG A 39 22.84 -20.14 -4.67
CA ARG A 39 24.18 -20.68 -4.71
C ARG A 39 25.18 -19.58 -5.04
N ARG A 40 24.70 -18.41 -5.51
CA ARG A 40 25.51 -17.27 -5.91
C ARG A 40 25.49 -16.17 -4.85
N ARG A 41 26.58 -15.40 -4.83
CA ARG A 41 26.72 -14.19 -4.02
C ARG A 41 27.20 -13.08 -4.98
N PRO A 42 26.40 -12.03 -5.21
CA PRO A 42 25.06 -11.78 -4.65
C PRO A 42 24.02 -12.81 -5.12
N TRP A 43 23.03 -13.10 -4.25
CA TRP A 43 21.92 -14.02 -4.57
C TRP A 43 21.01 -13.42 -5.66
N VAL A 44 20.84 -12.09 -5.66
CA VAL A 44 20.03 -11.37 -6.66
C VAL A 44 20.97 -10.72 -7.68
N THR A 45 20.77 -10.99 -8.97
CA THR A 45 21.46 -10.35 -10.09
C THR A 45 20.44 -9.81 -11.10
N PRO A 46 19.92 -8.58 -10.87
CA PRO A 46 18.86 -7.97 -11.69
C PRO A 46 19.21 -7.79 -13.17
N GLU A 47 20.49 -7.83 -13.53
CA GLU A 47 20.98 -7.59 -14.89
C GLU A 47 20.77 -8.79 -15.82
N GLN A 48 20.40 -9.96 -15.28
CA GLN A 48 20.26 -11.20 -16.07
C GLN A 48 18.85 -11.41 -16.66
N ALA A 49 17.92 -10.47 -16.50
CA ALA A 49 16.59 -10.55 -17.09
C ALA A 49 16.01 -9.16 -17.36
N THR A 50 14.92 -9.11 -18.14
CA THR A 50 14.20 -7.85 -18.36
C THR A 50 13.41 -7.44 -17.12
N THR A 51 13.20 -6.14 -16.96
CA THR A 51 12.38 -5.56 -15.89
C THR A 51 11.00 -6.21 -15.79
N ALA A 52 10.35 -6.49 -16.93
CA ALA A 52 9.05 -7.17 -16.95
C ALA A 52 9.10 -8.60 -16.38
N GLN A 53 10.12 -9.39 -16.73
CA GLN A 53 10.29 -10.75 -16.22
C GLN A 53 10.56 -10.78 -14.72
N ILE A 54 11.37 -9.83 -14.23
CA ILE A 54 11.68 -9.68 -12.81
C ILE A 54 10.40 -9.38 -12.02
N VAL A 55 9.61 -8.40 -12.49
CA VAL A 55 8.35 -8.00 -11.86
C VAL A 55 7.34 -9.15 -11.81
N ASP A 56 7.14 -9.84 -12.93
CA ASP A 56 6.23 -10.99 -13.00
C ASP A 56 6.65 -12.09 -12.01
N GLN A 57 7.95 -12.35 -11.89
CA GLN A 57 8.45 -13.34 -10.96
C GLN A 57 8.29 -12.92 -9.49
N ILE A 58 8.53 -11.64 -9.18
CA ILE A 58 8.37 -11.11 -7.81
C ILE A 58 6.90 -11.19 -7.36
N LYS A 59 5.95 -10.91 -8.25
CA LYS A 59 4.49 -11.02 -7.98
C LYS A 59 4.06 -12.43 -7.56
N LYS A 60 4.82 -13.46 -7.97
CA LYS A 60 4.57 -14.87 -7.59
C LYS A 60 5.12 -15.23 -6.21
N CYS A 61 5.74 -14.31 -5.47
CA CYS A 61 6.25 -14.57 -4.12
C CYS A 61 5.10 -14.61 -3.10
N PRO A 62 4.72 -15.79 -2.56
CA PRO A 62 3.58 -15.92 -1.66
C PRO A 62 3.82 -15.22 -0.30
N SER A 63 5.08 -15.05 0.07
CA SER A 63 5.47 -14.48 1.37
C SER A 63 5.69 -12.96 1.37
N GLY A 64 5.73 -12.31 0.20
CA GLY A 64 6.10 -10.90 0.10
C GLY A 64 7.57 -10.59 0.42
N ALA A 65 8.40 -11.61 0.65
CA ALA A 65 9.83 -11.46 0.92
C ALA A 65 10.62 -10.82 -0.24
N LEU A 66 10.08 -10.90 -1.45
CA LEU A 66 10.53 -10.14 -2.60
C LEU A 66 9.46 -9.09 -2.93
N SER A 67 9.89 -7.85 -3.10
CA SER A 67 9.07 -6.76 -3.63
C SER A 67 9.91 -5.90 -4.57
N TYR A 68 9.28 -4.96 -5.28
CA TYR A 68 9.98 -4.05 -6.17
C TYR A 68 9.36 -2.66 -6.17
N TYR A 69 10.12 -1.68 -6.66
CA TYR A 69 9.63 -0.38 -7.11
C TYR A 69 10.35 0.00 -8.40
N MET A 70 9.65 0.71 -9.30
CA MET A 70 10.26 1.25 -10.51
C MET A 70 11.02 2.53 -10.16
N ASN A 71 12.21 2.71 -10.72
CA ASN A 71 13.05 3.88 -10.47
C ASN A 71 12.64 5.07 -11.36
N ASN A 72 11.92 4.83 -12.45
CA ASN A 72 11.52 5.84 -13.45
C ASN A 72 10.04 6.24 -13.40
N GLU A 73 9.22 5.66 -12.53
CA GLU A 73 7.82 6.05 -12.37
C GLU A 73 7.67 6.88 -11.09
N THR A 74 7.50 8.20 -11.26
CA THR A 74 6.75 9.03 -10.32
C THR A 74 5.47 8.29 -9.96
N GLU A 75 5.28 8.03 -8.66
CA GLU A 75 4.16 7.31 -8.05
C GLU A 75 2.86 7.41 -8.87
N GLU A 76 2.56 6.40 -9.69
CA GLU A 76 1.22 6.30 -10.24
C GLU A 76 0.26 6.02 -9.08
N PRO A 77 -0.78 6.86 -8.87
CA PRO A 77 -1.71 6.68 -7.78
C PRO A 77 -2.47 5.37 -7.97
N VAL A 78 -2.49 4.57 -6.90
CA VAL A 78 -3.24 3.32 -6.77
C VAL A 78 -4.66 3.51 -7.31
N LYS A 79 -4.98 2.96 -8.48
CA LYS A 79 -6.36 2.83 -8.96
C LYS A 79 -7.08 1.81 -8.10
N VAL A 80 -7.96 2.27 -7.22
CA VAL A 80 -8.89 1.43 -6.45
C VAL A 80 -10.20 1.35 -7.24
N GLU A 81 -10.52 0.16 -7.76
CA GLU A 81 -11.70 -0.11 -8.59
C GLU A 81 -13.02 -0.24 -7.79
N THR A 82 -13.01 -0.05 -6.46
CA THR A 82 -14.26 -0.01 -5.69
C THR A 82 -14.80 1.41 -5.68
N GLU A 83 -15.92 1.64 -6.36
CA GLU A 83 -16.69 2.88 -6.24
C GLU A 83 -16.89 3.22 -4.76
N THR A 84 -16.56 4.45 -4.38
CA THR A 84 -16.75 4.94 -3.02
C THR A 84 -18.08 5.67 -2.96
N ILE A 85 -19.00 5.19 -2.13
CA ILE A 85 -20.33 5.80 -1.97
C ILE A 85 -20.24 6.84 -0.85
N VAL A 86 -20.76 8.05 -1.10
CA VAL A 86 -20.85 9.11 -0.10
C VAL A 86 -22.32 9.44 0.13
N GLU A 87 -22.78 9.27 1.38
CA GLU A 87 -24.16 9.54 1.79
C GLU A 87 -24.22 10.59 2.91
N THR A 88 -25.24 11.43 2.88
CA THR A 88 -25.57 12.33 4.00
C THR A 88 -26.51 11.62 4.97
N SER A 89 -26.08 11.45 6.22
CA SER A 89 -27.00 11.04 7.29
C SER A 89 -27.86 12.24 7.72
N PRO A 90 -29.19 12.10 7.88
CA PRO A 90 -30.07 13.17 8.36
C PRO A 90 -29.56 13.74 9.68
N ASN A 91 -29.42 15.07 9.77
CA ASN A 91 -28.94 15.76 10.98
C ASN A 91 -27.58 15.22 11.47
N GLY A 92 -26.81 14.63 10.56
CA GLY A 92 -25.70 13.75 10.88
C GLY A 92 -24.48 13.89 9.97
N PRO A 93 -23.50 13.01 10.13
CA PRO A 93 -22.25 13.05 9.38
C PRO A 93 -22.41 12.71 7.89
N LEU A 94 -21.35 12.93 7.13
CA LEU A 94 -21.16 12.32 5.82
C LEU A 94 -20.61 10.90 6.03
N LEU A 95 -21.31 9.89 5.53
CA LEU A 95 -20.90 8.50 5.56
C LEU A 95 -20.22 8.15 4.24
N VAL A 96 -18.96 7.71 4.32
CA VAL A 96 -18.18 7.26 3.18
C VAL A 96 -18.00 5.75 3.28
N TYR A 97 -18.59 5.02 2.34
CA TYR A 97 -18.49 3.56 2.24
C TYR A 97 -17.42 3.19 1.22
N GLY A 98 -16.45 2.39 1.66
CA GLY A 98 -15.32 1.95 0.88
C GLY A 98 -13.97 2.22 1.56
N ASN A 99 -12.91 2.02 0.79
CA ASN A 99 -11.56 2.32 1.22
C ASN A 99 -11.23 3.78 0.90
N VAL A 100 -10.86 4.57 1.90
CA VAL A 100 -10.54 5.99 1.72
C VAL A 100 -9.16 6.31 2.29
N ALA A 101 -8.37 7.07 1.51
CA ALA A 101 -7.14 7.69 1.97
C ALA A 101 -7.45 9.16 2.32
N ILE A 102 -7.19 9.53 3.57
CA ILE A 102 -7.36 10.89 4.08
C ILE A 102 -5.99 11.54 4.19
N LYS A 103 -5.82 12.70 3.56
CA LYS A 103 -4.65 13.57 3.72
C LYS A 103 -5.02 14.73 4.63
N ASP A 104 -4.28 14.93 5.71
CA ASP A 104 -4.47 16.10 6.58
C ASP A 104 -3.73 17.34 6.04
N ALA A 105 -3.93 18.49 6.70
CA ALA A 105 -3.28 19.74 6.31
C ALA A 105 -1.75 19.73 6.45
N ALA A 106 -1.20 18.85 7.30
CA ALA A 106 0.24 18.64 7.45
C ALA A 106 0.81 17.66 6.39
N GLY A 107 -0.06 17.05 5.59
CA GLY A 107 0.30 16.10 4.54
C GLY A 107 0.35 14.65 5.00
N ASN A 108 0.00 14.34 6.25
CA ASN A 108 -0.02 12.96 6.74
C ASN A 108 -1.17 12.19 6.08
N LEU A 109 -0.89 10.96 5.68
CA LEU A 109 -1.87 10.06 5.07
C LEU A 109 -2.37 9.04 6.09
N THR A 110 -3.69 8.98 6.26
CA THR A 110 -4.38 7.95 7.04
C THR A 110 -5.28 7.14 6.13
N LYS A 111 -5.23 5.81 6.25
CA LYS A 111 -6.13 4.90 5.51
C LYS A 111 -7.25 4.42 6.42
N LYS A 112 -8.47 4.42 5.90
CA LYS A 112 -9.65 3.85 6.55
C LYS A 112 -10.32 2.84 5.62
N HIS A 113 -10.98 1.86 6.23
CA HIS A 113 -11.65 0.75 5.55
C HIS A 113 -13.12 0.70 5.98
N ASN A 114 -13.97 0.09 5.15
CA ASN A 114 -15.41 -0.09 5.36
C ASN A 114 -16.20 1.23 5.39
N VAL A 115 -16.43 1.83 6.56
CA VAL A 115 -17.27 3.03 6.70
C VAL A 115 -16.53 4.09 7.51
N THR A 116 -16.44 5.30 6.95
CA THR A 116 -15.85 6.45 7.64
C THR A 116 -16.89 7.56 7.76
N ALA A 117 -17.09 8.07 8.98
CA ALA A 117 -18.00 9.17 9.25
C ALA A 117 -17.22 10.49 9.33
N PHE A 118 -17.46 11.41 8.40
CA PHE A 118 -16.88 12.75 8.40
C PHE A 118 -17.83 13.76 9.03
N CYS A 119 -17.24 14.70 9.78
CA CYS A 119 -17.98 15.76 10.44
C CYS A 119 -18.59 16.70 9.39
N ARG A 120 -19.92 16.79 9.40
CA ARG A 120 -20.68 17.76 8.60
C ARG A 120 -21.14 18.99 9.40
N CYS A 121 -21.34 18.82 10.70
CA CYS A 121 -21.91 19.84 11.59
C CYS A 121 -20.94 20.94 12.07
N GLY A 122 -19.64 20.85 11.77
CA GLY A 122 -18.61 21.80 12.24
C GLY A 122 -18.20 21.68 13.72
N ALA A 123 -18.96 21.00 14.58
CA ALA A 123 -18.72 20.98 16.03
C ALA A 123 -17.79 19.87 16.55
N SER A 124 -17.36 18.91 15.72
CA SER A 124 -16.50 17.80 16.17
C SER A 124 -15.17 18.27 16.77
N ALA A 125 -14.72 17.67 17.87
CA ALA A 125 -13.39 17.87 18.42
C ALA A 125 -12.33 16.99 17.73
N ASN A 126 -12.76 15.96 16.99
CA ASN A 126 -11.89 15.02 16.27
C ASN A 126 -11.93 15.24 14.76
N LYS A 127 -11.83 16.50 14.30
CA LYS A 127 -11.89 16.83 12.87
C LYS A 127 -10.76 16.12 12.11
N PRO A 128 -11.02 15.63 10.88
CA PRO A 128 -12.25 15.80 10.08
C PRO A 128 -13.38 14.80 10.40
N PHE A 129 -13.19 13.91 11.39
CA PHE A 129 -14.11 12.83 11.70
C PHE A 129 -15.28 13.28 12.59
N CYS A 130 -16.39 12.56 12.50
CA CYS A 130 -17.52 12.73 13.40
C CYS A 130 -17.23 12.10 14.77
N ASP A 131 -17.52 12.83 15.84
CA ASP A 131 -17.40 12.37 17.24
C ASP A 131 -18.76 12.33 17.97
N GLY A 132 -19.86 12.52 17.23
CA GLY A 132 -21.22 12.60 17.79
C GLY A 132 -21.68 14.00 18.22
N SER A 133 -20.83 15.03 18.12
CA SER A 133 -21.18 16.40 18.55
C SER A 133 -22.42 16.98 17.87
N HIS A 134 -22.76 16.51 16.66
CA HIS A 134 -23.98 16.91 15.93
C HIS A 134 -25.26 16.69 16.74
N LYS A 135 -25.34 15.63 17.55
CA LYS A 135 -26.51 15.35 18.41
C LYS A 135 -26.66 16.40 19.52
N ARG A 136 -25.54 16.79 20.12
CA ARG A 136 -25.50 17.70 21.26
C ARG A 136 -25.81 19.15 20.86
N ILE A 137 -25.43 19.55 19.65
CA ILE A 137 -25.71 20.89 19.14
C ILE A 137 -27.04 21.01 18.38
N GLY A 138 -27.78 19.90 18.23
CA GLY A 138 -29.03 19.88 17.45
C GLY A 138 -28.80 20.28 15.99
N PHE A 139 -27.76 19.73 15.35
CA PHE A 139 -27.47 20.04 13.96
C PHE A 139 -28.64 19.64 13.04
N GLU A 140 -29.09 20.56 12.20
CA GLU A 140 -30.10 20.33 11.17
C GLU A 140 -29.48 20.45 9.79
N GLY A 141 -29.59 19.40 8.97
CA GLY A 141 -29.06 19.38 7.61
C GLY A 141 -29.12 18.05 6.91
#